data_AF-A0A0D2BQ96-F1
#
_entry.id   AF-A0A0D2BQ96-F1
#
_cell.length_a   1.000
_cell.length_b   1.000
_cell.length_c   1.000
_cell.angle_alpha   90.00
_cell.angle_beta   90.00
_cell.angle_gamma   90.00
#
_symmetry.space_group_name_H-M   'P 1'
#
loop_
_entity.id
_entity.type
_entity.pdbx_description
1 polymer ?
#
loop_
_entity_poly.entity_id
_entity_poly.type
_entity_poly.pdbx_seq_one_letter_code
_entity_poly.pdbx_strand_id
1 'polypeptide(L)'
;MLEQHRQLRSVPEKIGLYTSPHLISVRERIQINSQPIAEQMFARYFFEVWDALEASAQQDGRDASVKPVYFRFLTLLSWHIFVSEAVDVAIYEVGVGGAWDSTNIVERPIATGITTLGIDHEAVLGDTLAKIAWHKAGIFKSKVPAFSVEQFPEGAEVLKERAQEIGTRVKFLEEPPFLSQKTRPEAQELLRVLQEALSDESPVAFAHVNFTTNVTRSKDGYRIGKLRRDPRCAEAHPSPEFENRNACARSIKELTVQKQFAEIWSAHDGIANVHLTPTIQGAIELAEALSEGCTSTEILVTGSLHLVGGVLALLEGASTPGAAK
;
A
#
# COMPACT_ATOMS: atom_id res chain seq x y z
N MET A 1 14.86 4.18 5.44
CA MET A 1 15.81 3.10 5.07
C MET A 1 16.61 3.42 3.80
N LEU A 2 15.97 3.71 2.65
CA LEU A 2 16.69 4.04 1.40
C LEU A 2 17.54 5.33 1.51
N GLU A 3 16.95 6.39 2.07
CA GLU A 3 17.67 7.63 2.33
C GLU A 3 18.86 7.44 3.30
N GLN A 4 18.67 6.63 4.34
CA GLN A 4 19.73 6.28 5.29
C GLN A 4 20.85 5.48 4.61
N HIS A 5 20.52 4.55 3.70
CA HIS A 5 21.51 3.81 2.91
C HIS A 5 22.34 4.76 2.04
N ARG A 6 21.66 5.69 1.35
CA ARG A 6 22.30 6.74 0.54
C ARG A 6 23.27 7.58 1.37
N GLN A 7 22.84 8.06 2.53
CA GLN A 7 23.68 8.87 3.43
C GLN A 7 24.93 8.13 3.90
N LEU A 8 24.86 6.82 4.11
CA LEU A 8 25.98 6.00 4.57
C LEU A 8 26.96 5.60 3.45
N ARG A 9 26.47 5.41 2.21
CA ARG A 9 27.26 4.86 1.10
C ARG A 9 27.66 5.90 0.06
N SER A 10 27.07 7.10 0.08
CA SER A 10 27.25 8.20 -0.88
C SER A 10 26.87 7.88 -2.33
N VAL A 11 26.56 6.62 -2.64
CA VAL A 11 25.97 6.16 -3.89
C VAL A 11 24.88 5.15 -3.58
N PRO A 12 23.80 5.09 -4.38
CA PRO A 12 23.45 6.01 -5.48
C PRO A 12 23.07 7.41 -4.99
N GLU A 13 23.36 8.46 -5.78
CA GLU A 13 23.09 9.87 -5.41
C GLU A 13 21.59 10.22 -5.57
N LYS A 14 20.95 9.70 -6.62
CA LYS A 14 19.54 9.92 -6.95
C LYS A 14 18.80 8.59 -7.05
N ILE A 15 17.89 8.34 -6.11
CA ILE A 15 17.06 7.13 -6.04
C ILE A 15 15.63 7.47 -6.44
N GLY A 16 15.12 6.81 -7.47
CA GLY A 16 13.71 6.83 -7.86
C GLY A 16 12.94 5.74 -7.14
N LEU A 17 11.74 6.04 -6.68
CA LEU A 17 10.84 5.07 -6.06
C LEU A 17 9.45 5.21 -6.68
N TYR A 18 8.97 4.11 -7.27
CA TYR A 18 7.62 3.99 -7.79
C TYR A 18 6.81 3.01 -6.94
N THR A 19 5.78 3.50 -6.24
CA THR A 19 4.98 2.73 -5.28
C THR A 19 3.48 2.91 -5.47
N SER A 20 2.69 2.00 -4.90
CA SER A 20 1.24 2.04 -4.97
C SER A 20 0.55 1.36 -3.78
N PRO A 21 -0.67 1.80 -3.40
CA PRO A 21 -1.34 3.00 -3.85
C PRO A 21 -0.79 4.27 -3.16
N HIS A 22 -1.37 5.44 -3.45
CA HIS A 22 -1.16 6.66 -2.64
C HIS A 22 -2.30 6.86 -1.66
N LEU A 23 -2.07 7.67 -0.63
CA LEU A 23 -3.08 8.09 0.33
C LEU A 23 -3.72 9.43 -0.04
N ILE A 24 -2.91 10.48 -0.22
CA ILE A 24 -3.40 11.86 -0.34
C ILE A 24 -3.17 12.36 -1.76
N SER A 25 -1.95 12.19 -2.28
CA SER A 25 -1.55 12.72 -3.58
C SER A 25 -0.97 11.62 -4.47
N VAL A 26 -1.36 11.61 -5.74
CA VAL A 26 -0.78 10.74 -6.77
C VAL A 26 0.75 10.87 -6.86
N ARG A 27 1.30 12.02 -6.49
CA ARG A 27 2.75 12.28 -6.46
C ARG A 27 3.49 11.40 -5.45
N GLU A 28 2.81 10.90 -4.42
CA GLU A 28 3.39 9.93 -3.47
C GLU A 28 3.83 8.64 -4.17
N ARG A 29 3.20 8.29 -5.29
CA ARG A 29 3.58 7.12 -6.09
C ARG A 29 4.91 7.31 -6.82
N ILE A 30 5.40 8.53 -7.02
CA ILE A 30 6.61 8.81 -7.79
C ILE A 30 7.52 9.72 -6.98
N GLN A 31 8.53 9.12 -6.35
CA GLN A 31 9.44 9.84 -5.46
C GLN A 31 10.86 9.84 -6.00
N ILE A 32 11.58 10.93 -5.73
CA ILE A 32 13.02 11.03 -5.93
C ILE A 32 13.64 11.37 -4.59
N ASN A 33 14.58 10.55 -4.12
CA ASN A 33 15.23 10.68 -2.81
C ASN A 33 14.21 10.76 -1.66
N SER A 34 13.22 9.85 -1.69
CA SER A 34 12.14 9.76 -0.69
C SER A 34 11.26 11.00 -0.57
N GLN A 35 11.28 11.89 -1.58
CA GLN A 35 10.38 13.03 -1.67
C GLN A 35 9.46 12.86 -2.87
N PRO A 36 8.12 13.02 -2.70
CA PRO A 36 7.20 13.09 -3.82
C PRO A 36 7.67 14.12 -4.85
N ILE A 37 7.55 13.79 -6.14
CA ILE A 37 7.89 14.72 -7.19
C ILE A 37 7.14 16.06 -7.04
N ALA A 38 7.78 17.17 -7.37
CA ALA A 38 7.17 18.49 -7.33
C ALA A 38 6.01 18.60 -8.33
N GLU A 39 4.97 19.38 -8.00
CA GLU A 39 3.76 19.51 -8.82
C GLU A 39 4.04 19.99 -10.25
N GLN A 40 4.91 20.98 -10.38
CA GLN A 40 5.30 21.52 -11.69
C GLN A 40 6.00 20.48 -12.55
N MET A 41 6.83 19.64 -11.94
CA MET A 41 7.55 18.56 -12.62
C MET A 41 6.58 17.45 -13.03
N PHE A 42 5.68 17.05 -12.12
CA PHE A 42 4.62 16.08 -12.43
C PHE A 42 3.77 16.53 -13.62
N ALA A 43 3.28 17.78 -13.60
CA ALA A 43 2.47 18.33 -14.67
C ALA A 43 3.24 18.38 -16.00
N ARG A 44 4.49 18.86 -15.98
CA ARG A 44 5.35 18.88 -17.17
C ARG A 44 5.47 17.49 -17.80
N TYR A 45 5.92 16.50 -17.02
CA TYR A 45 6.15 15.15 -17.52
C TYR A 45 4.87 14.42 -17.91
N PHE A 46 3.76 14.71 -17.22
CA PHE A 46 2.46 14.20 -17.60
C PHE A 46 2.11 14.60 -19.03
N PHE A 47 2.23 15.90 -19.36
CA PHE A 47 1.91 16.40 -20.69
C PHE A 47 2.92 15.93 -21.75
N GLU A 48 4.21 15.84 -21.42
CA GLU A 48 5.21 15.27 -22.34
C GLU A 48 4.85 13.84 -22.76
N VAL A 49 4.46 12.98 -21.81
CA VAL A 49 4.02 11.60 -22.12
C VAL A 49 2.68 11.59 -22.85
N TRP A 50 1.73 12.43 -22.41
CA TRP A 50 0.41 12.52 -23.01
C TRP A 50 0.47 12.90 -24.49
N ASP A 51 1.22 13.96 -24.80
CA ASP A 51 1.36 14.51 -26.15
C ASP A 51 2.15 13.54 -27.04
N ALA A 52 3.17 12.87 -26.51
CA ALA A 52 3.92 11.86 -27.24
C ALA A 52 3.04 10.65 -27.65
N LEU A 53 2.16 10.19 -26.75
CA LEU A 53 1.22 9.11 -27.05
C LEU A 53 0.20 9.52 -28.11
N GLU A 54 -0.30 10.76 -28.04
CA GLU A 54 -1.21 11.33 -29.03
C GLU A 54 -0.54 11.44 -30.40
N ALA A 55 0.67 12.00 -30.48
CA ALA A 55 1.41 12.12 -31.73
C ALA A 55 1.70 10.74 -32.37
N SER A 56 2.12 9.75 -31.56
CA SER A 56 2.34 8.38 -32.03
C SER A 56 1.06 7.73 -32.56
N ALA A 57 -0.07 7.91 -31.88
CA ALA A 57 -1.35 7.37 -32.34
C ALA A 57 -1.78 7.97 -33.69
N GLN A 58 -1.62 9.29 -33.86
CA GLN A 58 -1.92 9.97 -35.12
C GLN A 58 -1.04 9.47 -36.27
N GLN A 59 0.25 9.26 -36.04
CA GLN A 59 1.19 8.71 -37.03
C GLN A 59 0.81 7.30 -37.46
N ASP A 60 0.31 6.48 -36.53
CA ASP A 60 -0.11 5.10 -36.79
C ASP A 60 -1.55 4.99 -37.32
N GLY A 61 -2.26 6.11 -37.52
CA GLY A 61 -3.67 6.13 -37.91
C GLY A 61 -4.62 5.55 -36.86
N ARG A 62 -4.21 5.54 -35.58
CA ARG A 62 -4.99 5.11 -34.43
C ARG A 62 -5.73 6.29 -33.80
N ASP A 63 -6.76 6.00 -33.01
CA ASP A 63 -7.49 7.03 -32.25
C ASP A 63 -6.59 7.67 -31.18
N ALA A 64 -6.29 8.95 -31.36
CA ALA A 64 -5.43 9.75 -30.50
C ALA A 64 -6.00 9.99 -29.09
N SER A 65 -7.32 9.86 -28.93
CA SER A 65 -7.99 10.02 -27.63
C SER A 65 -7.74 8.83 -26.70
N VAL A 66 -7.39 7.66 -27.26
CA VAL A 66 -7.15 6.45 -26.49
C VAL A 66 -5.80 6.53 -25.78
N LYS A 67 -5.83 6.52 -24.45
CA LYS A 67 -4.64 6.47 -23.59
C LYS A 67 -4.59 5.17 -22.78
N PRO A 68 -3.39 4.72 -22.34
CA PRO A 68 -3.29 3.58 -21.44
C PRO A 68 -4.14 3.77 -20.19
N VAL A 69 -4.68 2.67 -19.65
CA VAL A 69 -5.39 2.70 -18.37
C VAL A 69 -4.50 3.24 -17.26
N TYR A 70 -5.12 3.84 -16.23
CA TYR A 70 -4.48 4.63 -15.19
C TYR A 70 -3.11 4.10 -14.69
N PHE A 71 -3.05 2.84 -14.23
CA PHE A 71 -1.81 2.26 -13.71
C PHE A 71 -0.71 2.12 -14.78
N ARG A 72 -1.08 1.75 -16.02
CA ARG A 72 -0.15 1.66 -17.16
C ARG A 72 0.40 3.03 -17.52
N PHE A 73 -0.46 4.04 -17.53
CA PHE A 73 -0.05 5.41 -17.81
C PHE A 73 0.90 5.92 -16.73
N LEU A 74 0.58 5.74 -15.45
CA LEU A 74 1.45 6.15 -14.35
C LEU A 74 2.79 5.41 -14.34
N THR A 75 2.80 4.13 -14.70
CA THR A 75 4.04 3.38 -14.84
C THR A 75 4.90 3.97 -15.96
N LEU A 76 4.32 4.27 -17.13
CA LEU A 76 5.04 4.93 -18.22
C LEU A 76 5.57 6.32 -17.80
N LEU A 77 4.74 7.09 -17.10
CA LEU A 77 5.11 8.39 -16.57
C LEU A 77 6.28 8.32 -15.59
N SER A 78 6.29 7.33 -14.68
CA SER A 78 7.41 7.17 -13.74
C SER A 78 8.70 6.80 -14.45
N TRP A 79 8.66 5.95 -15.48
CA TRP A 79 9.82 5.68 -16.34
C TRP A 79 10.34 6.96 -17.01
N HIS A 80 9.45 7.73 -17.64
CA HIS A 80 9.81 8.97 -18.30
C HIS A 80 10.46 9.98 -17.34
N ILE A 81 9.89 10.12 -16.14
CA ILE A 81 10.42 10.96 -15.07
C ILE A 81 11.81 10.50 -14.66
N PHE A 82 12.00 9.22 -14.32
CA PHE A 82 13.28 8.74 -13.80
C PHE A 82 14.40 8.80 -14.84
N VAL A 83 14.08 8.55 -16.10
CA VAL A 83 15.03 8.73 -17.21
C VAL A 83 15.36 10.22 -17.40
N SER A 84 14.34 11.09 -17.45
CA SER A 84 14.53 12.53 -17.67
C SER A 84 15.27 13.22 -16.52
N GLU A 85 15.08 12.74 -15.30
CA GLU A 85 15.75 13.22 -14.09
C GLU A 85 17.10 12.54 -13.85
N ALA A 86 17.55 11.65 -14.74
CA ALA A 86 18.81 10.92 -14.61
C ALA A 86 18.98 10.27 -13.22
N VAL A 87 17.95 9.53 -12.80
CA VAL A 87 17.98 8.71 -11.59
C VAL A 87 19.01 7.58 -11.75
N ASP A 88 19.85 7.36 -10.74
CA ASP A 88 20.90 6.31 -10.77
C ASP A 88 20.30 4.91 -10.61
N VAL A 89 19.31 4.77 -9.73
CA VAL A 89 18.58 3.53 -9.50
C VAL A 89 17.11 3.83 -9.26
N ALA A 90 16.25 3.05 -9.91
CA ALA A 90 14.81 3.11 -9.68
C ALA A 90 14.33 1.82 -9.03
N ILE A 91 13.54 1.96 -7.97
CA ILE A 91 12.89 0.86 -7.26
C ILE A 91 11.42 0.87 -7.66
N TYR A 92 10.94 -0.25 -8.20
CA TYR A 92 9.57 -0.41 -8.64
C TYR A 92 8.85 -1.41 -7.74
N GLU A 93 7.80 -0.94 -7.08
CA GLU A 93 6.77 -1.80 -6.53
C GLU A 93 5.88 -2.31 -7.65
N VAL A 94 5.63 -3.61 -7.65
CA VAL A 94 4.72 -4.26 -8.60
C VAL A 94 3.29 -3.94 -8.18
N GLY A 95 2.42 -3.58 -9.12
CA GLY A 95 1.01 -3.30 -8.84
C GLY A 95 0.25 -4.55 -8.41
N VAL A 96 -0.10 -5.42 -9.38
CA VAL A 96 -0.86 -6.65 -9.10
C VAL A 96 -0.18 -7.85 -9.75
N GLY A 97 0.09 -8.89 -8.94
CA GLY A 97 0.75 -10.09 -9.39
C GLY A 97 2.25 -9.88 -9.65
N GLY A 98 2.64 -9.84 -10.92
CA GLY A 98 4.06 -9.72 -11.32
C GLY A 98 4.28 -10.09 -12.78
N ALA A 99 3.93 -11.31 -13.17
CA ALA A 99 4.15 -11.85 -14.52
C ALA A 99 3.65 -10.93 -15.64
N TRP A 100 2.46 -10.34 -15.45
CA TRP A 100 1.80 -9.47 -16.43
C TRP A 100 1.60 -8.04 -15.93
N ASP A 101 2.30 -7.67 -14.86
CA ASP A 101 2.24 -6.33 -14.33
C ASP A 101 2.92 -5.33 -15.28
N SER A 102 2.43 -4.09 -15.29
CA SER A 102 2.91 -3.04 -16.20
C SER A 102 4.35 -2.63 -15.89
N THR A 103 4.84 -2.90 -14.69
CA THR A 103 6.23 -2.67 -14.28
C THR A 103 7.19 -3.75 -14.80
N ASN A 104 6.70 -4.93 -15.20
CA ASN A 104 7.53 -6.09 -15.55
C ASN A 104 8.10 -6.05 -16.99
N ILE A 105 8.41 -4.85 -17.48
CA ILE A 105 8.98 -4.63 -18.82
C ILE A 105 10.51 -4.64 -18.83
N VAL A 106 11.15 -4.52 -17.67
CA VAL A 106 12.62 -4.53 -17.57
C VAL A 106 13.13 -5.95 -17.75
N GLU A 107 13.92 -6.16 -18.80
CA GLU A 107 14.49 -7.48 -19.12
C GLU A 107 15.58 -7.90 -18.13
N ARG A 108 16.39 -6.94 -17.64
CA ARG A 108 17.55 -7.17 -16.77
C ARG A 108 17.59 -6.18 -15.60
N PRO A 109 16.67 -6.26 -14.63
CA PRO A 109 16.79 -5.48 -13.40
C PRO A 109 18.03 -5.93 -12.61
N ILE A 110 18.56 -5.05 -11.75
CA ILE A 110 19.74 -5.35 -10.92
C ILE A 110 19.44 -6.48 -9.93
N ALA A 111 18.22 -6.50 -9.39
CA ALA A 111 17.72 -7.55 -8.51
C ALA A 111 16.19 -7.59 -8.58
N THR A 112 15.61 -8.70 -8.13
CA THR A 112 14.18 -8.88 -7.95
C THR A 112 13.89 -9.39 -6.54
N GLY A 113 12.78 -8.96 -5.95
CA GLY A 113 12.44 -9.26 -4.57
C GLY A 113 10.96 -9.60 -4.42
N ILE A 114 10.65 -10.68 -3.70
CA ILE A 114 9.29 -11.04 -3.32
C ILE A 114 9.19 -11.00 -1.80
N THR A 115 8.40 -10.06 -1.29
CA THR A 115 8.03 -9.96 0.12
C THR A 115 7.03 -11.06 0.50
N THR A 116 6.46 -11.01 1.70
CA THR A 116 5.54 -12.04 2.19
C THR A 116 4.35 -12.23 1.26
N LEU A 117 4.08 -13.49 0.93
CA LEU A 117 2.93 -13.89 0.13
C LEU A 117 1.72 -14.06 1.04
N GLY A 118 0.66 -13.31 0.73
CA GLY A 118 -0.67 -13.48 1.32
C GLY A 118 -1.70 -13.80 0.25
N ILE A 119 -2.90 -14.22 0.69
CA ILE A 119 -4.04 -14.35 -0.22
C ILE A 119 -4.55 -12.94 -0.51
N ASP A 120 -4.24 -12.44 -1.71
CA ASP A 120 -4.55 -11.10 -2.15
C ASP A 120 -4.96 -11.11 -3.62
N HIS A 121 -5.86 -10.21 -4.02
CA HIS A 121 -6.37 -10.09 -5.39
C HIS A 121 -6.84 -11.42 -6.03
N GLU A 122 -7.59 -12.25 -5.29
CA GLU A 122 -8.02 -13.59 -5.73
C GLU A 122 -8.73 -13.59 -7.10
N ALA A 123 -9.53 -12.54 -7.38
CA ALA A 123 -10.24 -12.39 -8.64
C ALA A 123 -9.31 -12.31 -9.87
N VAL A 124 -8.05 -11.92 -9.67
CA VAL A 124 -7.04 -11.73 -10.73
C VAL A 124 -5.94 -12.78 -10.66
N LEU A 125 -5.53 -13.18 -9.46
CA LEU A 125 -4.36 -14.03 -9.22
C LEU A 125 -4.70 -15.48 -8.86
N GLY A 126 -5.98 -15.77 -8.60
CA GLY A 126 -6.46 -17.07 -8.15
C GLY A 126 -6.62 -17.17 -6.64
N ASP A 127 -7.28 -18.24 -6.23
CA ASP A 127 -7.75 -18.53 -4.88
C ASP A 127 -6.76 -19.35 -4.02
N THR A 128 -5.56 -19.61 -4.53
CA THR A 128 -4.54 -20.39 -3.80
C THR A 128 -3.22 -19.65 -3.73
N LEU A 129 -2.46 -19.92 -2.65
CA LEU A 129 -1.16 -19.31 -2.44
C LEU A 129 -0.18 -19.71 -3.56
N ALA A 130 -0.27 -20.95 -4.06
CA ALA A 130 0.52 -21.40 -5.21
C ALA A 130 0.29 -20.57 -6.47
N LYS A 131 -0.98 -20.26 -6.83
CA LYS A 131 -1.29 -19.44 -8.01
C LYS A 131 -0.75 -18.02 -7.85
N ILE A 132 -0.95 -17.43 -6.68
CA ILE A 132 -0.43 -16.09 -6.35
C ILE A 132 1.10 -16.06 -6.41
N ALA A 133 1.76 -17.07 -5.84
CA ALA A 133 3.21 -17.23 -5.87
C ALA A 133 3.73 -17.31 -7.30
N TRP A 134 3.06 -18.07 -8.18
CA TRP A 134 3.44 -18.20 -9.58
C TRP A 134 3.40 -16.84 -10.31
N HIS A 135 2.32 -16.09 -10.11
CA HIS A 135 2.18 -14.75 -10.69
C HIS A 135 3.26 -13.80 -10.19
N LYS A 136 3.51 -13.74 -8.88
CA LYS A 136 4.52 -12.86 -8.28
C LYS A 136 5.94 -13.25 -8.70
N ALA A 137 6.23 -14.55 -8.79
CA ALA A 137 7.49 -15.08 -9.33
C ALA A 137 7.74 -14.73 -10.80
N GLY A 138 6.72 -14.27 -11.53
CA GLY A 138 6.86 -13.79 -12.90
C GLY A 138 7.76 -12.56 -13.07
N ILE A 139 8.14 -11.87 -11.99
CA ILE A 139 9.15 -10.80 -12.05
C ILE A 139 10.58 -11.33 -12.10
N PHE A 140 10.82 -12.59 -11.74
CA PHE A 140 12.16 -13.17 -11.81
C PHE A 140 12.67 -13.13 -13.26
N LYS A 141 13.97 -12.90 -13.42
CA LYS A 141 14.62 -12.82 -14.72
C LYS A 141 15.85 -13.72 -14.76
N SER A 142 16.13 -14.28 -15.93
CA SER A 142 17.26 -15.19 -16.11
C SER A 142 18.57 -14.51 -15.73
N LYS A 143 19.40 -15.20 -14.93
CA LYS A 143 20.71 -14.69 -14.45
C LYS A 143 20.65 -13.39 -13.62
N VAL A 144 19.47 -12.94 -13.22
CA VAL A 144 19.30 -11.80 -12.31
C VAL A 144 19.12 -12.32 -10.88
N PRO A 145 19.82 -11.74 -9.89
CA PRO A 145 19.60 -12.06 -8.48
C PRO A 145 18.12 -11.97 -8.08
N ALA A 146 17.59 -13.05 -7.54
CA ALA A 146 16.23 -13.14 -7.04
C ALA A 146 16.25 -13.37 -5.53
N PHE A 147 15.48 -12.58 -4.80
CA PHE A 147 15.36 -12.66 -3.35
C PHE A 147 13.92 -12.87 -2.94
N SER A 148 13.72 -13.57 -1.83
CA SER A 148 12.46 -13.57 -1.13
C SER A 148 12.70 -13.63 0.37
N VAL A 149 11.76 -13.13 1.15
CA VAL A 149 11.66 -13.49 2.57
C VAL A 149 11.21 -14.94 2.68
N GLU A 150 11.39 -15.57 3.84
CA GLU A 150 10.84 -16.91 4.00
C GLU A 150 9.33 -16.92 3.71
N GLN A 151 8.84 -17.97 3.06
CA GLN A 151 7.42 -18.13 2.71
C GLN A 151 6.80 -19.34 3.41
N PHE A 152 5.47 -19.48 3.36
CA PHE A 152 4.84 -20.77 3.66
C PHE A 152 5.31 -21.82 2.65
N PRO A 153 5.38 -23.12 3.01
CA PRO A 153 5.92 -24.16 2.15
C PRO A 153 5.36 -24.15 0.71
N GLU A 154 4.03 -24.06 0.58
CA GLU A 154 3.34 -24.01 -0.73
C GLU A 154 3.84 -22.86 -1.61
N GLY A 155 3.97 -21.65 -1.06
CA GLY A 155 4.50 -20.51 -1.80
C GLY A 155 5.99 -20.66 -2.10
N ALA A 156 6.77 -21.13 -1.13
CA ALA A 156 8.21 -21.26 -1.25
C ALA A 156 8.62 -22.26 -2.33
N GLU A 157 7.89 -23.37 -2.45
CA GLU A 157 8.09 -24.38 -3.50
C GLU A 157 7.86 -23.78 -4.88
N VAL A 158 6.74 -23.09 -5.10
CA VAL A 158 6.45 -22.44 -6.38
C VAL A 158 7.49 -21.38 -6.73
N LEU A 159 7.96 -20.57 -5.77
CA LEU A 159 9.03 -19.60 -6.02
C LEU A 159 10.33 -20.29 -6.48
N LYS A 160 10.69 -21.43 -5.88
CA LYS A 160 11.88 -22.20 -6.25
C LYS A 160 11.76 -22.81 -7.64
N GLU A 161 10.64 -23.46 -7.94
CA GLU A 161 10.37 -24.06 -9.25
C GLU A 161 10.41 -22.99 -10.34
N ARG A 162 9.70 -21.88 -10.13
CA ARG A 162 9.64 -20.80 -11.11
C ARG A 162 10.99 -20.13 -11.35
N ALA A 163 11.79 -19.95 -10.30
CA ALA A 163 13.16 -19.46 -10.44
C ALA A 163 14.01 -20.40 -11.31
N GLN A 164 13.89 -21.72 -11.11
CA GLN A 164 14.61 -22.72 -11.92
C GLN A 164 14.18 -22.69 -13.39
N GLU A 165 12.87 -22.65 -13.68
CA GLU A 165 12.33 -22.54 -15.04
C GLU A 165 12.87 -21.32 -15.79
N ILE A 166 12.98 -20.18 -15.10
CA ILE A 166 13.47 -18.92 -15.66
C ILE A 166 15.02 -18.92 -15.80
N GLY A 167 15.71 -19.84 -15.14
CA GLY A 167 17.17 -19.90 -15.13
C GLY A 167 17.81 -18.92 -14.15
N THR A 168 17.21 -18.76 -12.97
CA THR A 168 17.80 -18.07 -11.81
C THR A 168 17.67 -18.91 -10.54
N ARG A 169 18.19 -18.41 -9.40
CA ARG A 169 18.01 -19.01 -8.09
C ARG A 169 17.47 -17.95 -7.14
N VAL A 170 16.37 -18.28 -6.47
CA VAL A 170 15.83 -17.44 -5.40
C VAL A 170 16.59 -17.70 -4.10
N LYS A 171 17.10 -16.63 -3.48
CA LYS A 171 17.68 -16.67 -2.13
C LYS A 171 16.62 -16.25 -1.12
N PHE A 172 16.32 -17.15 -0.18
CA PHE A 172 15.46 -16.83 0.96
C PHE A 172 16.28 -16.13 2.04
N LEU A 173 15.78 -15.00 2.52
CA LEU A 173 16.36 -14.21 3.59
C LEU A 173 15.55 -14.43 4.87
N GLU A 174 16.25 -14.57 6.00
CA GLU A 174 15.61 -14.52 7.31
C GLU A 174 15.03 -13.11 7.50
N GLU A 175 13.73 -13.02 7.77
CA GLU A 175 13.12 -11.77 8.17
C GLU A 175 13.58 -11.42 9.57
N PRO A 176 14.01 -10.16 9.82
CA PRO A 176 14.16 -9.73 11.20
C PRO A 176 12.78 -9.79 11.88
N PRO A 177 12.69 -10.14 13.18
CA PRO A 177 11.43 -10.45 13.86
C PRO A 177 10.33 -9.38 13.72
N PHE A 178 10.70 -8.12 13.53
CA PHE A 178 9.79 -6.98 13.38
C PHE A 178 9.22 -6.77 11.96
N LEU A 179 9.68 -7.51 10.95
CA LEU A 179 9.16 -7.47 9.57
C LEU A 179 8.42 -8.76 9.16
N SER A 180 8.34 -9.75 10.07
CA SER A 180 7.83 -11.09 9.78
C SER A 180 6.29 -11.16 9.77
N GLN A 181 5.68 -10.93 8.60
CA GLN A 181 4.23 -11.02 8.37
C GLN A 181 3.67 -12.44 8.50
N LYS A 182 4.55 -13.44 8.58
CA LYS A 182 4.20 -14.86 8.74
C LYS A 182 3.48 -15.17 10.04
N THR A 183 3.51 -14.24 10.99
CA THR A 183 2.95 -14.43 12.31
C THR A 183 2.21 -13.16 12.74
N ARG A 184 0.91 -13.30 13.02
CA ARG A 184 0.07 -12.30 13.73
C ARG A 184 0.69 -11.61 14.97
N PRO A 185 1.79 -12.08 15.60
CA PRO A 185 2.60 -11.29 16.53
C PRO A 185 3.12 -9.96 16.01
N GLU A 186 3.09 -9.59 14.73
CA GLU A 186 3.47 -8.22 14.34
C GLU A 186 2.55 -7.15 14.91
N ALA A 187 1.25 -7.39 14.95
CA ALA A 187 0.32 -6.46 15.56
C ALA A 187 0.48 -6.47 17.09
N GLN A 188 0.78 -7.63 17.67
CA GLN A 188 1.04 -7.76 19.12
C GLN A 188 2.36 -7.07 19.49
N GLU A 189 3.39 -7.19 18.66
CA GLU A 189 4.71 -6.59 18.83
C GLU A 189 4.67 -5.10 18.52
N LEU A 190 3.92 -4.66 17.51
CA LEU A 190 3.65 -3.25 17.27
C LEU A 190 2.91 -2.64 18.46
N LEU A 191 1.91 -3.34 19.01
CA LEU A 191 1.22 -2.89 20.23
C LEU A 191 2.20 -2.86 21.41
N ARG A 192 3.04 -3.90 21.59
CA ARG A 192 4.06 -3.97 22.64
C ARG A 192 5.10 -2.86 22.52
N VAL A 193 5.61 -2.59 21.32
CA VAL A 193 6.60 -1.54 21.03
C VAL A 193 5.98 -0.15 21.17
N LEU A 194 4.74 0.05 20.70
CA LEU A 194 4.00 1.29 20.97
C LEU A 194 3.86 1.49 22.47
N GLN A 195 3.47 0.45 23.21
CA GLN A 195 3.35 0.49 24.66
C GLN A 195 4.70 0.75 25.35
N GLU A 196 5.78 0.07 24.97
CA GLU A 196 7.14 0.28 25.52
C GLU A 196 7.62 1.72 25.28
N ALA A 197 7.44 2.22 24.06
CA ALA A 197 7.77 3.60 23.70
C ALA A 197 6.91 4.65 24.42
N LEU A 198 5.73 4.25 24.91
CA LEU A 198 4.85 5.11 25.70
C LEU A 198 5.09 4.97 27.21
N SER A 199 5.63 3.84 27.68
CA SER A 199 5.92 3.58 29.09
C SER A 199 7.26 4.14 29.56
N ASP A 200 8.25 4.29 28.66
CA ASP A 200 9.55 4.91 28.96
C ASP A 200 9.44 6.44 28.84
N GLU A 201 9.13 7.11 29.96
CA GLU A 201 9.14 8.58 30.14
C GLU A 201 8.37 9.43 29.10
N SER A 202 7.51 8.83 28.28
CA SER A 202 6.63 9.57 27.37
C SER A 202 5.45 10.16 28.14
N PRO A 203 5.14 11.46 28.01
CA PRO A 203 4.02 12.10 28.69
C PRO A 203 2.64 11.72 28.09
N VAL A 204 2.60 10.85 27.07
CA VAL A 204 1.39 10.57 26.30
C VAL A 204 0.72 9.30 26.80
N ALA A 205 -0.39 9.45 27.52
CA ALA A 205 -1.27 8.35 27.92
C ALA A 205 -2.60 8.41 27.14
N PHE A 206 -3.09 7.26 26.69
CA PHE A 206 -4.38 7.19 26.00
C PHE A 206 -5.51 6.97 27.00
N ALA A 207 -6.47 7.89 27.06
CA ALA A 207 -7.69 7.69 27.85
C ALA A 207 -8.63 6.63 27.23
N HIS A 208 -8.55 6.48 25.89
CA HIS A 208 -9.38 5.56 25.12
C HIS A 208 -8.55 4.89 24.02
N VAL A 209 -8.76 3.60 23.80
CA VAL A 209 -8.15 2.83 22.70
C VAL A 209 -9.24 2.06 21.99
N ASN A 210 -9.32 2.18 20.67
CA ASN A 210 -10.36 1.53 19.88
C ASN A 210 -9.74 0.63 18.79
N PHE A 211 -10.08 -0.66 18.82
CA PHE A 211 -9.69 -1.60 17.78
C PHE A 211 -10.83 -1.76 16.77
N THR A 212 -10.54 -1.44 15.51
CA THR A 212 -11.51 -1.51 14.42
C THR A 212 -11.07 -2.42 13.28
N THR A 213 -11.97 -2.69 12.34
CA THR A 213 -11.67 -3.43 11.11
C THR A 213 -11.38 -2.45 9.96
N ASN A 214 -10.86 -2.96 8.84
CA ASN A 214 -10.68 -2.17 7.62
C ASN A 214 -12.00 -1.94 6.84
N VAL A 215 -13.16 -2.24 7.44
CA VAL A 215 -14.47 -2.02 6.80
C VAL A 215 -14.87 -0.55 6.99
N THR A 216 -14.96 0.20 5.90
CA THR A 216 -15.26 1.64 5.97
C THR A 216 -16.69 1.93 6.45
N ARG A 217 -17.72 1.31 5.84
CA ARG A 217 -19.15 1.49 6.20
C ARG A 217 -19.90 0.16 6.26
N SER A 218 -20.87 0.04 7.18
CA SER A 218 -21.59 -1.22 7.46
C SER A 218 -22.53 -1.70 6.35
N LYS A 219 -23.05 -0.77 5.51
CA LYS A 219 -23.99 -1.10 4.42
C LYS A 219 -23.33 -1.37 3.06
N ASP A 220 -22.07 -0.98 2.88
CA ASP A 220 -21.46 -0.95 1.54
C ASP A 220 -20.61 -2.17 1.20
N GLY A 221 -20.33 -3.06 2.15
CA GLY A 221 -19.25 -4.03 1.97
C GLY A 221 -17.94 -3.29 1.67
N TYR A 222 -16.89 -4.04 1.38
CA TYR A 222 -15.59 -3.45 1.05
C TYR A 222 -15.70 -2.67 -0.28
N ARG A 223 -15.79 -1.34 -0.22
CA ARG A 223 -15.77 -0.45 -1.40
C ARG A 223 -14.89 0.76 -1.11
N ILE A 224 -13.70 0.77 -1.70
CA ILE A 224 -12.89 1.99 -1.83
C ILE A 224 -13.33 2.74 -3.10
N GLY A 225 -13.53 4.05 -2.98
CA GLY A 225 -13.49 4.99 -4.10
C GLY A 225 -14.80 5.24 -4.86
N LYS A 226 -15.75 5.96 -4.25
CA LYS A 226 -16.50 6.98 -5.00
C LYS A 226 -15.88 8.34 -4.69
N LEU A 227 -14.72 8.64 -5.29
CA LEU A 227 -14.36 10.04 -5.46
C LEU A 227 -15.43 10.70 -6.31
N ARG A 228 -15.74 11.95 -5.93
CA ARG A 228 -16.74 12.83 -6.52
C ARG A 228 -16.75 12.72 -8.06
N ARG A 229 -17.89 12.36 -8.65
CA ARG A 229 -18.09 12.36 -10.12
C ARG A 229 -17.79 13.77 -10.65
N ASP A 230 -16.72 13.95 -11.42
CA ASP A 230 -16.65 15.07 -12.36
C ASP A 230 -17.71 14.77 -13.44
N PRO A 231 -18.76 15.60 -13.59
CA PRO A 231 -19.81 15.37 -14.57
C PRO A 231 -19.34 15.44 -16.03
N ARG A 232 -18.05 15.73 -16.29
CA ARG A 232 -17.45 15.75 -17.63
C ARG A 232 -16.73 14.46 -18.01
N CYS A 233 -16.52 13.53 -17.08
CA CYS A 233 -15.85 12.26 -17.35
C CYS A 233 -16.88 11.13 -17.36
N ALA A 234 -17.45 10.85 -18.53
CA ALA A 234 -18.16 9.61 -18.76
C ALA A 234 -17.15 8.45 -18.74
N GLU A 235 -17.45 7.42 -17.94
CA GLU A 235 -16.71 6.15 -17.83
C GLU A 235 -15.40 6.16 -17.00
N ALA A 236 -15.54 6.28 -15.68
CA ALA A 236 -14.50 5.80 -14.75
C ALA A 236 -14.87 4.39 -14.27
N HIS A 237 -14.22 3.37 -14.82
CA HIS A 237 -14.22 2.02 -14.24
C HIS A 237 -13.43 2.05 -12.91
N PRO A 238 -13.95 1.45 -11.82
CA PRO A 238 -13.23 1.41 -10.54
C PRO A 238 -11.92 0.63 -10.68
N SER A 239 -10.82 1.23 -10.25
CA SER A 239 -9.49 0.61 -10.27
C SER A 239 -9.41 -0.46 -9.18
N PRO A 240 -9.09 -1.73 -9.50
CA PRO A 240 -9.05 -2.85 -8.53
C PRO A 240 -7.85 -2.80 -7.55
N GLU A 241 -7.17 -1.66 -7.44
CA GLU A 241 -5.90 -1.49 -6.73
C GLU A 241 -5.99 -1.59 -5.19
N PHE A 242 -7.19 -1.79 -4.64
CA PHE A 242 -7.43 -1.66 -3.19
C PHE A 242 -7.99 -2.92 -2.52
N GLU A 243 -8.14 -4.06 -3.20
CA GLU A 243 -8.76 -5.24 -2.58
C GLU A 243 -7.78 -6.11 -1.79
N ASN A 244 -7.50 -5.77 -0.52
CA ASN A 244 -6.81 -6.67 0.40
C ASN A 244 -7.83 -7.38 1.32
N ARG A 245 -7.96 -8.71 1.17
CA ARG A 245 -8.85 -9.57 1.98
C ARG A 245 -8.06 -10.58 2.82
N ASN A 246 -7.05 -10.14 3.56
CA ASN A 246 -6.30 -11.00 4.49
C ASN A 246 -7.11 -11.51 5.73
N ALA A 247 -8.43 -11.31 5.81
CA ALA A 247 -9.26 -11.83 6.90
C ALA A 247 -10.46 -12.63 6.39
N CYS A 248 -10.64 -13.85 6.93
CA CYS A 248 -11.81 -14.68 6.68
C CYS A 248 -13.08 -13.87 7.01
N ALA A 249 -14.06 -13.83 6.09
CA ALA A 249 -15.31 -13.08 6.27
C ALA A 249 -16.04 -13.39 7.61
N ARG A 250 -15.81 -14.59 8.17
CA ARG A 250 -16.29 -14.99 9.49
C ARG A 250 -15.57 -14.29 10.65
N SER A 251 -14.24 -14.18 10.57
CA SER A 251 -13.41 -13.49 11.58
C SER A 251 -13.71 -11.98 11.67
N ILE A 252 -14.05 -11.35 10.53
CA ILE A 252 -14.48 -9.94 10.49
C ILE A 252 -15.84 -9.77 11.19
N LYS A 253 -16.79 -10.69 10.98
CA LYS A 253 -18.11 -10.66 11.65
C LYS A 253 -17.99 -10.87 13.17
N GLU A 254 -17.07 -11.71 13.60
CA GLU A 254 -16.90 -12.06 15.02
C GLU A 254 -15.92 -11.13 15.76
N LEU A 255 -15.26 -10.21 15.04
CA LEU A 255 -14.21 -9.29 15.52
C LEU A 255 -13.10 -10.02 16.29
N THR A 256 -12.78 -11.25 15.89
CA THR A 256 -11.88 -12.13 16.66
C THR A 256 -10.47 -11.54 16.77
N VAL A 257 -9.98 -10.88 15.73
CA VAL A 257 -8.67 -10.21 15.74
C VAL A 257 -8.69 -8.98 16.66
N GLN A 258 -9.74 -8.15 16.56
CA GLN A 258 -9.88 -6.94 17.38
C GLN A 258 -9.99 -7.29 18.87
N LYS A 259 -10.71 -8.37 19.21
CA LYS A 259 -10.79 -8.89 20.58
C LYS A 259 -9.44 -9.33 21.11
N GLN A 260 -8.65 -10.05 20.31
CA GLN A 260 -7.29 -10.44 20.71
C GLN A 260 -6.41 -9.23 20.99
N PHE A 261 -6.47 -8.18 20.16
CA PHE A 261 -5.70 -6.96 20.42
C PHE A 261 -6.18 -6.21 21.66
N ALA A 262 -7.48 -6.16 21.92
CA ALA A 262 -8.04 -5.58 23.13
C ALA A 262 -7.62 -6.31 24.40
N GLU A 263 -7.56 -7.65 24.37
CA GLU A 263 -7.08 -8.47 25.49
C GLU A 263 -5.60 -8.18 25.78
N ILE A 264 -4.77 -8.10 24.74
CA ILE A 264 -3.33 -7.81 24.86
C ILE A 264 -3.10 -6.41 25.40
N TRP A 265 -3.85 -5.42 24.90
CA TRP A 265 -3.76 -4.05 25.40
C TRP A 265 -4.14 -3.98 26.88
N SER A 266 -5.33 -4.49 27.23
CA SER A 266 -5.85 -4.49 28.60
C SER A 266 -4.94 -5.21 29.60
N ALA A 267 -4.23 -6.25 29.16
CA ALA A 267 -3.31 -6.99 30.03
C ALA A 267 -2.05 -6.17 30.42
N HIS A 268 -1.68 -5.16 29.63
CA HIS A 268 -0.46 -4.36 29.81
C HIS A 268 -0.76 -2.93 30.26
N ASP A 269 -1.82 -2.32 29.74
CA ASP A 269 -2.33 -1.01 30.12
C ASP A 269 -3.76 -1.14 30.64
N GLY A 270 -3.91 -1.06 31.97
CA GLY A 270 -5.20 -1.11 32.65
C GLY A 270 -5.89 0.25 32.79
N ILE A 271 -5.32 1.32 32.23
CA ILE A 271 -5.81 2.69 32.41
C ILE A 271 -6.75 3.10 31.27
N ALA A 272 -6.41 2.76 30.03
CA ALA A 272 -7.22 3.13 28.87
C ALA A 272 -8.56 2.38 28.83
N ASN A 273 -9.63 3.08 28.50
CA ASN A 273 -10.90 2.45 28.17
C ASN A 273 -10.79 1.81 26.76
N VAL A 274 -10.89 0.48 26.69
CA VAL A 274 -10.77 -0.26 25.42
C VAL A 274 -12.13 -0.46 24.76
N HIS A 275 -12.22 -0.11 23.47
CA HIS A 275 -13.41 -0.18 22.64
C HIS A 275 -13.18 -1.08 21.43
N LEU A 276 -14.26 -1.68 20.93
CA LEU A 276 -14.26 -2.47 19.71
C LEU A 276 -15.33 -1.94 18.77
N THR A 277 -14.93 -1.48 17.59
CA THR A 277 -15.86 -0.99 16.57
C THR A 277 -15.79 -1.86 15.32
N PRO A 278 -16.92 -2.28 14.72
CA PRO A 278 -16.86 -3.13 13.53
C PRO A 278 -16.41 -2.39 12.27
N THR A 279 -16.51 -1.05 12.24
CA THR A 279 -16.25 -0.23 11.05
C THR A 279 -15.44 1.00 11.38
N ILE A 280 -14.74 1.53 10.38
CA ILE A 280 -14.00 2.78 10.45
C ILE A 280 -14.96 3.94 10.73
N GLN A 281 -16.14 3.97 10.09
CA GLN A 281 -17.15 4.98 10.40
C GLN A 281 -17.59 4.95 11.87
N GLY A 282 -17.85 3.75 12.42
CA GLY A 282 -18.22 3.61 13.83
C GLY A 282 -17.10 4.00 14.78
N ALA A 283 -15.84 3.81 14.38
CA ALA A 283 -14.67 4.29 15.13
C ALA A 283 -14.62 5.83 15.20
N ILE A 284 -14.93 6.51 14.08
CA ILE A 284 -14.97 7.98 14.04
C ILE A 284 -16.14 8.51 14.87
N GLU A 285 -17.35 7.95 14.71
CA GLU A 285 -18.54 8.33 15.48
C GLU A 285 -18.31 8.16 17.00
N LEU A 286 -17.62 7.09 17.40
CA LEU A 286 -17.22 6.89 18.79
C LEU A 286 -16.23 7.97 19.27
N ALA A 287 -15.22 8.30 18.46
CA ALA A 287 -14.24 9.32 18.82
C ALA A 287 -14.87 10.72 18.93
N GLU A 288 -15.82 11.04 18.05
CA GLU A 288 -16.62 12.26 18.11
C GLU A 288 -17.46 12.31 19.40
N ALA A 289 -18.19 11.23 19.71
CA ALA A 289 -19.00 11.13 20.92
C ALA A 289 -18.17 11.25 22.21
N LEU A 290 -16.97 10.64 22.25
CA LEU A 290 -16.05 10.77 23.38
C LEU A 290 -15.43 12.16 23.49
N SER A 291 -15.39 12.92 22.39
CA SER A 291 -14.90 14.29 22.38
C SER A 291 -15.95 15.31 22.80
N GLU A 292 -17.23 14.92 22.92
CA GLU A 292 -18.30 15.82 23.35
C GLU A 292 -18.01 16.36 24.75
N GLY A 293 -17.95 17.69 24.87
CA GLY A 293 -17.67 18.37 26.14
C GLY A 293 -16.18 18.48 26.50
N CYS A 294 -15.27 17.95 25.69
CA CYS A 294 -13.83 18.18 25.82
C CYS A 294 -13.43 19.50 25.14
N THR A 295 -12.48 20.24 25.73
CA THR A 295 -11.95 21.48 25.14
C THR A 295 -11.07 21.22 23.92
N SER A 296 -10.38 20.08 23.91
CA SER A 296 -9.55 19.60 22.81
C SER A 296 -9.39 18.09 22.95
N THR A 297 -9.44 17.38 21.83
CA THR A 297 -9.17 15.94 21.76
C THR A 297 -8.10 15.69 20.70
N GLU A 298 -7.04 15.01 21.08
CA GLU A 298 -6.02 14.51 20.15
C GLU A 298 -6.31 13.05 19.82
N ILE A 299 -6.31 12.70 18.53
CA ILE A 299 -6.61 11.34 18.06
C ILE A 299 -5.43 10.84 17.24
N LEU A 300 -4.84 9.73 17.67
CA LEU A 300 -3.87 8.99 16.88
C LEU A 300 -4.58 7.86 16.12
N VAL A 301 -4.44 7.84 14.80
CA VAL A 301 -4.93 6.76 13.94
C VAL A 301 -3.73 6.00 13.37
N THR A 302 -3.65 4.70 13.67
CA THR A 302 -2.58 3.83 13.17
C THR A 302 -3.14 2.48 12.71
N GLY A 303 -2.47 1.85 11.75
CA GLY A 303 -2.89 0.58 11.17
C GLY A 303 -2.50 0.44 9.70
N SER A 304 -3.24 -0.40 8.97
CA SER A 304 -3.03 -0.58 7.53
C SER A 304 -3.35 0.70 6.75
N LEU A 305 -2.82 0.77 5.53
CA LEU A 305 -3.14 1.83 4.57
C LEU A 305 -4.65 1.95 4.33
N HIS A 306 -5.38 0.83 4.32
CA HIS A 306 -6.83 0.79 4.16
C HIS A 306 -7.58 1.38 5.35
N LEU A 307 -7.07 1.17 6.57
CA LEU A 307 -7.66 1.75 7.78
C LEU A 307 -7.44 3.27 7.79
N VAL A 308 -6.19 3.71 7.68
CA VAL A 308 -5.83 5.12 7.73
C VAL A 308 -6.45 5.88 6.56
N GLY A 309 -6.34 5.35 5.34
CA GLY A 309 -6.98 5.93 4.16
C GLY A 309 -8.50 5.96 4.25
N GLY A 310 -9.12 4.94 4.84
CA GLY A 310 -10.57 4.92 5.10
C GLY A 310 -11.01 6.01 6.08
N VAL A 311 -10.20 6.31 7.10
CA VAL A 311 -10.46 7.43 8.03
C VAL A 311 -10.36 8.76 7.31
N LEU A 312 -9.26 9.01 6.60
CA LEU A 312 -9.03 10.25 5.86
C LEU A 312 -10.18 10.53 4.87
N ALA A 313 -10.60 9.52 4.11
CA ALA A 313 -11.70 9.66 3.15
C ALA A 313 -13.04 10.03 3.81
N LEU A 314 -13.31 9.55 5.03
CA LEU A 314 -14.53 9.90 5.77
C LEU A 314 -14.46 11.32 6.34
N LEU A 315 -13.31 11.74 6.86
CA LEU A 315 -13.11 13.08 7.41
C LEU A 315 -13.12 14.17 6.32
N GLU A 316 -12.48 13.91 5.17
CA GLU A 316 -12.56 14.79 4.00
C GLU A 316 -13.97 14.84 3.40
N GLY A 317 -14.71 13.72 3.45
CA GLY A 317 -16.10 13.67 3.01
C GLY A 317 -17.08 14.43 3.93
N ALA A 318 -16.73 14.61 5.21
CA ALA A 318 -17.52 15.36 6.19
C ALA A 318 -17.33 16.89 6.08
N SER A 319 -16.25 17.34 5.44
CA SER A 319 -16.00 18.75 5.16
C SER A 319 -16.71 19.19 3.87
N THR A 320 -18.02 19.46 3.97
CA THR A 320 -18.72 20.25 2.95
C THR A 320 -18.05 21.62 2.77
N PRO A 321 -17.70 22.05 1.54
CA PRO A 321 -17.31 23.43 1.28
C PRO A 321 -18.55 24.32 1.45
N GLY A 322 -18.76 24.83 2.64
CA GLY A 322 -19.95 25.62 2.96
C GLY A 322 -20.23 25.81 4.45
N ALA A 323 -19.21 26.05 5.26
CA ALA A 323 -19.40 26.66 6.58
C ALA A 323 -18.18 27.52 6.91
N ALA A 324 -18.24 28.79 6.49
CA ALA A 324 -17.49 29.82 7.16
C ALA A 324 -18.16 30.06 8.52
N LYS A 325 -17.49 29.68 9.61
CA LYS A 325 -17.29 30.44 10.86
C LYS A 325 -16.60 29.59 11.91
#